data_AF-A0A7K4CQC4-F1
#
_entry.id   AF-A0A7K4CQC4-F1
#
_cell.length_a   1.000
_cell.length_b   1.000
_cell.length_c   1.000
_cell.angle_alpha   90.00
_cell.angle_beta   90.00
_cell.angle_gamma   90.00
#
_symmetry.space_group_name_H-M   'P 1'
#
loop_
_entity.id
_entity.type
_entity.pdbx_description
1 polymer ?
#
loop_
_entity_poly.entity_id
_entity_poly.type
_entity_poly.pdbx_seq_one_letter_code
_entity_poly.pdbx_strand_id
1 'polypeptide(L)'
;MASNMNKVIAVLAGVVGIIAIIPVEVLSWWKADIDPILGNSFSHYIDAFAQYYTENAFNSVVAKSKLDDLYLGVGIAVIAGAAILVLAGIKASKAAALLGSILLLAGPIMFLIAHNGNDDLSTYASWFGSENVFFGSYDGSLGKIAWYLNLGFFLPIIGALIGFLSMKSNK
;
A
#
# COMPACT_ATOMS: atom_id res chain seq x y z
N MET A 1 26.13 21.96 -5.48
CA MET A 1 24.75 21.86 -4.95
C MET A 1 24.01 20.60 -5.40
N ALA A 2 24.09 20.18 -6.67
CA ALA A 2 23.38 18.99 -7.18
C ALA A 2 23.64 17.67 -6.41
N SER A 3 24.86 17.42 -5.92
CA SER A 3 25.16 16.16 -5.21
C SER A 3 24.47 16.04 -3.85
N ASN A 4 24.26 17.16 -3.13
CA ASN A 4 23.54 17.14 -1.86
C ASN A 4 22.04 16.98 -2.06
N MET A 5 21.51 17.54 -3.15
CA MET A 5 20.09 17.40 -3.49
C MET A 5 19.72 15.93 -3.78
N ASN A 6 20.56 15.20 -4.53
CA ASN A 6 20.33 13.78 -4.80
C ASN A 6 20.32 12.93 -3.52
N LYS A 7 21.18 13.24 -2.55
CA LYS A 7 21.19 12.57 -1.25
C LYS A 7 19.89 12.78 -0.50
N VAL A 8 19.42 14.03 -0.43
CA VAL A 8 18.15 14.38 0.22
C VAL A 8 16.97 13.69 -0.46
N ILE A 9 16.92 13.72 -1.80
CA ILE A 9 15.86 13.06 -2.58
C ILE A 9 15.81 11.55 -2.29
N ALA A 10 16.96 10.87 -2.21
CA ALA A 10 17.01 9.45 -1.87
C ALA A 10 16.51 9.15 -0.45
N VAL A 11 16.85 10.01 0.53
CA VAL A 11 16.33 9.86 1.91
C VAL A 11 14.82 10.07 1.95
N LEU A 12 14.31 11.10 1.26
CA LEU A 12 12.87 11.37 1.18
C LEU A 12 12.10 10.19 0.55
N ALA A 13 12.65 9.60 -0.52
CA ALA A 13 12.10 8.38 -1.12
C ALA A 13 11.95 7.24 -0.10
N GLY A 14 12.98 7.02 0.73
CA GLY A 14 12.93 6.02 1.79
C GLY A 14 11.90 6.34 2.88
N VAL A 15 11.82 7.61 3.32
CA VAL A 15 10.83 8.05 4.32
C VAL A 15 9.40 7.85 3.82
N VAL A 16 9.12 8.20 2.56
CA VAL A 16 7.80 7.96 1.93
C VAL A 16 7.46 6.46 1.95
N GLY A 17 8.42 5.59 1.66
CA GLY A 17 8.24 4.14 1.76
C GLY A 17 7.95 3.64 3.17
N ILE A 18 8.58 4.21 4.20
CA ILE A 18 8.29 3.87 5.61
C ILE A 18 6.89 4.33 6.01
N ILE A 19 6.47 5.52 5.58
CA ILE A 19 5.12 6.03 5.89
C ILE A 19 4.06 5.08 5.30
N ALA A 20 4.29 4.53 4.10
CA ALA A 20 3.36 3.64 3.42
C ALA A 20 2.95 2.36 4.19
N ILE A 21 3.71 1.96 5.21
CA ILE A 21 3.48 0.70 5.94
C ILE A 21 2.90 0.91 7.35
N ILE A 22 2.64 2.15 7.74
CA ILE A 22 2.06 2.45 9.05
C ILE A 22 0.61 1.94 9.07
N PRO A 23 0.21 1.08 10.02
CA PRO A 23 -1.10 0.42 10.03
C PRO A 23 -2.20 1.34 10.57
N VAL A 24 -2.52 2.38 9.80
CA VAL A 24 -3.64 3.31 10.04
C VAL A 24 -4.55 3.33 8.82
N GLU A 25 -5.84 3.54 9.02
CA GLU A 25 -6.87 3.50 7.98
C GLU A 25 -6.51 4.36 6.75
N VAL A 26 -6.09 5.61 6.96
CA VAL A 26 -5.71 6.52 5.86
C VAL A 26 -4.50 6.04 5.05
N LEU A 27 -3.66 5.18 5.64
CA LEU A 27 -2.49 4.57 5.01
C LEU A 27 -2.72 3.08 4.71
N SER A 28 -3.98 2.63 4.72
CA SER A 28 -4.30 1.30 4.21
C SER A 28 -3.94 1.19 2.73
N TRP A 29 -3.73 -0.03 2.27
CA TRP A 29 -3.42 -0.32 0.87
C TRP A 29 -4.68 -0.58 0.08
N TRP A 30 -5.66 -1.22 0.71
CA TRP A 30 -6.99 -1.42 0.16
C TRP A 30 -8.03 -1.06 1.22
N LYS A 31 -9.16 -0.53 0.75
CA LYS A 31 -10.29 -0.17 1.61
C LYS A 31 -11.60 -0.51 0.90
N ALA A 32 -12.59 -0.93 1.67
CA ALA A 32 -14.00 -0.99 1.29
C ALA A 32 -14.84 -0.23 2.33
N ASP A 33 -15.56 0.79 1.88
CA ASP A 33 -16.57 1.49 2.66
C ASP A 33 -17.93 0.86 2.40
N ILE A 34 -18.63 0.51 3.48
CA ILE A 34 -19.91 -0.19 3.45
C ILE A 34 -20.94 0.63 4.21
N ASP A 35 -21.98 1.05 3.49
CA ASP A 35 -23.11 1.80 4.00
C ASP A 35 -24.40 0.97 3.84
N PRO A 36 -24.74 0.14 4.82
CA PRO A 36 -25.89 -0.76 4.73
C PRO A 36 -27.21 0.01 4.88
N ILE A 37 -28.30 -0.50 4.27
CA ILE A 37 -29.64 0.12 4.41
C ILE A 37 -30.10 0.13 5.88
N LEU A 38 -29.75 -0.91 6.62
CA LEU A 38 -30.05 -1.07 8.04
C LEU A 38 -28.75 -1.28 8.81
N GLY A 39 -28.49 -0.42 9.80
CA GLY A 39 -27.30 -0.47 10.64
C GLY A 39 -26.46 0.79 10.52
N ASN A 40 -25.23 0.72 11.04
CA ASN A 40 -24.26 1.79 10.94
C ASN A 40 -23.27 1.47 9.82
N SER A 41 -22.79 2.50 9.13
CA SER A 41 -21.71 2.37 8.16
C SER A 41 -20.43 1.86 8.83
N PHE A 42 -19.65 1.09 8.08
CA PHE A 42 -18.38 0.54 8.54
C PHE A 42 -17.43 0.40 7.35
N SER A 43 -16.15 0.30 7.65
CA SER A 43 -15.10 0.15 6.66
C SER A 43 -14.29 -1.11 6.93
N HIS A 44 -13.93 -1.80 5.86
CA HIS A 44 -12.90 -2.83 5.86
C HIS A 44 -11.64 -2.28 5.22
N TYR A 45 -10.49 -2.57 5.80
CA TYR A 45 -9.24 -2.16 5.19
C TYR A 45 -8.12 -3.15 5.46
N ILE A 46 -7.14 -3.12 4.57
CA ILE A 46 -5.98 -4.02 4.57
C ILE A 46 -4.73 -3.15 4.57
N ASP A 47 -3.81 -3.39 5.51
CA ASP A 47 -2.52 -2.70 5.57
C ASP A 47 -1.43 -3.38 4.70
N ALA A 48 -0.21 -2.82 4.71
CA ALA A 48 0.93 -3.34 3.95
C ALA A 48 1.38 -4.75 4.35
N PHE A 49 0.98 -5.24 5.53
CA PHE A 49 1.26 -6.58 6.05
C PHE A 49 0.05 -7.50 5.91
N ALA A 50 -0.96 -7.03 5.20
CA ALA A 50 -2.28 -7.61 5.03
C ALA A 50 -2.95 -8.09 6.31
N GLN A 51 -2.83 -7.26 7.34
CA GLN A 51 -3.76 -7.34 8.45
C GLN A 51 -5.09 -6.76 7.98
N TYR A 52 -6.15 -7.53 8.17
CA TYR A 52 -7.50 -7.12 7.83
C TYR A 52 -8.18 -6.52 9.06
N TYR A 53 -8.72 -5.32 8.88
CA TYR A 53 -9.38 -4.56 9.92
C TYR A 53 -10.84 -4.30 9.57
N THR A 54 -11.67 -4.20 10.60
CA THR A 54 -13.01 -3.62 10.51
C THR A 54 -13.09 -2.41 11.42
N GLU A 55 -13.50 -1.29 10.87
CA GLU A 55 -13.76 -0.05 11.59
C GLU A 55 -15.23 0.30 11.50
N ASN A 56 -15.91 0.35 12.65
CA ASN A 56 -17.33 0.73 12.69
C ASN A 56 -17.46 2.26 12.85
N ALA A 57 -18.64 2.82 12.59
CA ALA A 57 -18.96 4.25 12.76
C ALA A 57 -18.61 4.92 14.11
N PHE A 58 -18.22 4.14 15.12
CA PHE A 58 -17.73 4.64 16.42
C PHE A 58 -16.18 4.62 16.54
N ASN A 59 -15.47 4.51 15.42
CA ASN A 59 -14.00 4.39 15.33
C ASN A 59 -13.43 3.23 16.16
N SER A 60 -14.23 2.20 16.40
CA SER A 60 -13.77 0.97 17.03
C SER A 60 -13.11 0.11 15.97
N VAL A 61 -11.79 -0.02 16.04
CA VAL A 61 -11.00 -0.85 15.12
C VAL A 61 -10.84 -2.24 15.72
N VAL A 62 -11.25 -3.25 14.95
CA VAL A 62 -11.05 -4.67 15.30
C VAL A 62 -10.21 -5.33 14.21
N ALA A 63 -9.02 -5.81 14.58
CA ALA A 63 -8.21 -6.68 13.72
C ALA A 63 -8.86 -8.07 13.67
N LYS A 64 -9.18 -8.57 12.47
CA LYS A 64 -9.89 -9.86 12.31
C LYS A 64 -8.98 -11.00 11.92
N SER A 65 -8.00 -10.78 11.05
CA SER A 65 -7.14 -11.85 10.55
C SER A 65 -5.88 -11.31 9.86
N LYS A 66 -4.86 -12.17 9.78
CA LYS A 66 -3.69 -11.96 8.93
C LYS A 66 -3.92 -12.74 7.64
N LEU A 67 -3.89 -12.06 6.50
CA LEU A 67 -3.98 -12.70 5.19
C LEU A 67 -2.62 -13.34 4.84
N ASP A 68 -2.65 -14.29 3.91
CA ASP A 68 -1.58 -15.22 3.46
C ASP A 68 -0.11 -14.70 3.52
N ASP A 69 0.85 -15.60 3.62
CA ASP A 69 2.29 -15.30 3.79
C ASP A 69 2.88 -14.47 2.65
N LEU A 70 2.29 -14.51 1.44
CA LEU A 70 2.69 -13.65 0.32
C LEU A 70 2.59 -12.16 0.66
N TYR A 71 1.63 -11.77 1.50
CA TYR A 71 1.48 -10.39 1.96
C TYR A 71 2.51 -9.98 3.02
N LEU A 72 3.07 -10.93 3.77
CA LEU A 72 4.21 -10.63 4.64
C LEU A 72 5.43 -10.21 3.80
N GLY A 73 5.60 -10.85 2.64
CA GLY A 73 6.63 -10.49 1.65
C GLY A 73 6.48 -9.05 1.13
N VAL A 74 5.24 -8.56 0.98
CA VAL A 74 4.94 -7.16 0.60
C VAL A 74 5.55 -6.17 1.58
N GLY A 75 5.17 -6.26 2.86
CA GLY A 75 5.66 -5.35 3.89
C GLY A 75 7.18 -5.39 4.03
N ILE A 76 7.78 -6.59 3.97
CA ILE A 76 9.24 -6.76 4.03
C ILE A 76 9.94 -6.09 2.84
N ALA A 77 9.43 -6.26 1.63
CA ALA A 77 10.03 -5.65 0.44
C ALA A 77 9.99 -4.11 0.51
N VAL A 78 8.88 -3.55 1.00
CA VAL A 78 8.75 -2.10 1.18
C VAL A 78 9.71 -1.58 2.26
N ILE A 79 9.82 -2.26 3.41
CA ILE A 79 10.77 -1.91 4.47
C ILE A 79 12.21 -1.97 3.95
N ALA A 80 12.59 -3.07 3.30
CA ALA A 80 13.93 -3.27 2.79
C ALA A 80 14.28 -2.22 1.72
N GLY A 81 13.35 -1.96 0.80
CA GLY A 81 13.51 -0.94 -0.24
C GLY A 81 13.70 0.46 0.35
N ALA A 82 12.85 0.82 1.32
CA ALA A 82 12.93 2.10 2.02
C ALA A 82 14.26 2.26 2.78
N ALA A 83 14.68 1.25 3.54
CA ALA A 83 15.94 1.27 4.27
C ALA A 83 17.15 1.40 3.33
N ILE A 84 17.14 0.67 2.20
CA ILE A 84 18.19 0.78 1.17
C ILE A 84 18.22 2.18 0.57
N LEU A 85 17.09 2.83 0.33
CA LEU A 85 17.03 4.20 -0.18
C LEU A 85 17.59 5.24 0.79
N VAL A 86 17.29 5.11 2.09
CA VAL A 86 17.92 5.95 3.12
C VAL A 86 19.44 5.77 3.11
N LEU A 87 19.92 4.53 3.07
CA LEU A 87 21.36 4.22 2.97
C LEU A 87 21.99 4.74 1.67
N ALA A 88 21.25 4.68 0.56
CA ALA A 88 21.67 5.21 -0.72
C ALA A 88 21.88 6.72 -0.66
N GLY A 89 20.99 7.45 0.01
CA GLY A 89 21.13 8.88 0.25
C GLY A 89 22.33 9.22 1.13
N ILE A 90 22.53 8.49 2.23
CA ILE A 90 23.67 8.69 3.14
C ILE A 90 25.00 8.43 2.41
N LYS A 91 25.09 7.32 1.67
CA LYS A 91 26.31 6.89 0.98
C LYS A 91 26.48 7.47 -0.43
N ALA A 92 25.51 8.24 -0.92
CA ALA A 92 25.42 8.69 -2.32
C ALA A 92 25.57 7.56 -3.35
N SER A 93 25.04 6.37 -3.04
CA SER A 93 25.17 5.19 -3.91
C SER A 93 24.02 5.10 -4.90
N LYS A 94 24.32 5.26 -6.20
CA LYS A 94 23.34 5.10 -7.28
C LYS A 94 22.81 3.67 -7.39
N ALA A 95 23.68 2.67 -7.21
CA ALA A 95 23.28 1.27 -7.25
C ALA A 95 22.33 0.92 -6.10
N ALA A 96 22.59 1.45 -4.90
CA ALA A 96 21.67 1.28 -3.78
C ALA A 96 20.33 1.99 -4.04
N ALA A 97 20.34 3.22 -4.58
CA ALA A 97 19.11 3.93 -4.91
C ALA A 97 18.26 3.17 -5.94
N LEU A 98 18.90 2.58 -6.96
CA LEU A 98 18.24 1.72 -7.93
C LEU A 98 17.59 0.50 -7.26
N LEU A 99 18.36 -0.24 -6.48
CA LEU A 99 17.88 -1.46 -5.80
C LEU A 99 16.73 -1.14 -4.85
N GLY A 100 16.85 -0.10 -4.04
CA GLY A 100 15.81 0.31 -3.11
C GLY A 100 14.53 0.77 -3.81
N SER A 101 14.64 1.45 -4.95
CA SER A 101 13.49 1.85 -5.77
C SER A 101 12.77 0.63 -6.39
N ILE A 102 13.52 -0.35 -6.88
CA ILE A 102 12.95 -1.61 -7.40
C ILE A 102 12.22 -2.37 -6.29
N LEU A 103 12.83 -2.49 -5.11
CA LEU A 103 12.21 -3.17 -3.97
C LEU A 103 10.95 -2.45 -3.46
N LEU A 104 10.94 -1.12 -3.44
CA LEU A 104 9.73 -0.35 -3.13
C LEU A 104 8.59 -0.63 -4.13
N LEU A 105 8.89 -0.79 -5.43
CA LEU A 105 7.89 -1.17 -6.43
C LEU A 105 7.43 -2.63 -6.30
N ALA A 106 8.32 -3.52 -5.86
CA ALA A 106 7.99 -4.93 -5.70
C ALA A 106 6.85 -5.13 -4.70
N GLY A 107 6.76 -4.31 -3.65
CA GLY A 107 5.67 -4.35 -2.66
C GLY A 107 4.28 -4.23 -3.30
N PRO A 108 3.92 -3.08 -3.90
CA PRO A 108 2.65 -2.90 -4.60
C PRO A 108 2.36 -3.97 -5.65
N ILE A 109 3.36 -4.41 -6.42
CA ILE A 109 3.17 -5.48 -7.42
C ILE A 109 2.79 -6.81 -6.74
N MET A 110 3.53 -7.22 -5.71
CA MET A 110 3.21 -8.43 -4.96
C MET A 110 1.86 -8.34 -4.26
N PHE A 111 1.50 -7.16 -3.76
CA PHE A 111 0.17 -6.94 -3.18
C PHE A 111 -0.94 -7.15 -4.21
N LEU A 112 -0.82 -6.59 -5.41
CA LEU A 112 -1.82 -6.80 -6.46
C LEU A 112 -1.96 -8.29 -6.82
N ILE A 113 -0.85 -9.02 -6.91
CA ILE A 113 -0.86 -10.45 -7.19
C ILE A 113 -1.55 -11.21 -6.05
N ALA A 114 -1.17 -10.95 -4.80
CA ALA A 114 -1.73 -11.60 -3.62
C ALA A 114 -3.21 -11.29 -3.44
N HIS A 115 -3.61 -10.07 -3.77
CA HIS A 115 -4.99 -9.58 -3.63
C HIS A 115 -5.91 -10.11 -4.71
N ASN A 116 -5.42 -10.27 -5.94
CA ASN A 116 -6.16 -10.94 -7.00
C ASN A 116 -6.29 -12.45 -6.80
N GLY A 117 -5.31 -13.08 -6.15
CA GLY A 117 -5.30 -14.51 -5.84
C GLY A 117 -6.02 -14.89 -4.55
N ASN A 118 -6.66 -13.95 -3.85
CA ASN A 118 -7.31 -14.20 -2.57
C ASN A 118 -8.79 -14.61 -2.78
N ASP A 119 -9.08 -15.89 -2.55
CA ASP A 119 -10.41 -16.49 -2.77
C ASP A 119 -11.50 -15.89 -1.86
N ASP A 120 -11.16 -15.48 -0.64
CA ASP A 120 -12.13 -14.85 0.26
C ASP A 120 -12.56 -13.49 -0.28
N LEU A 121 -11.61 -12.70 -0.80
CA LEU A 121 -11.86 -11.38 -1.38
C LEU A 121 -12.54 -11.46 -2.75
N SER A 122 -12.17 -12.43 -3.59
CA SER A 122 -12.82 -12.66 -4.87
C SER A 122 -14.29 -13.11 -4.70
N THR A 123 -14.58 -13.86 -3.64
CA THR A 123 -15.95 -14.21 -3.25
C THR A 123 -16.77 -12.96 -2.94
N TYR A 124 -16.22 -12.01 -2.17
CA TYR A 124 -16.89 -10.74 -1.91
C TYR A 124 -17.11 -9.92 -3.19
N ALA A 125 -16.10 -9.81 -4.06
CA ALA A 125 -16.24 -9.10 -5.34
C ALA A 125 -17.35 -9.69 -6.22
N SER A 126 -17.46 -11.03 -6.25
CA SER A 126 -18.53 -11.74 -6.95
C SER A 126 -19.93 -11.42 -6.39
N TRP A 127 -20.04 -11.24 -5.07
CA TRP A 127 -21.28 -10.81 -4.41
C TRP A 127 -21.62 -9.35 -4.72
N PHE A 128 -20.63 -8.52 -5.03
CA PHE A 128 -20.80 -7.11 -5.38
C PHE A 128 -20.97 -6.87 -6.89
N GLY A 129 -21.08 -7.94 -7.69
CA GLY A 129 -21.35 -7.85 -9.13
C GLY A 129 -20.17 -7.35 -9.98
N SER A 130 -18.94 -7.48 -9.48
CA SER A 130 -17.73 -7.06 -10.18
C SER A 130 -16.69 -8.18 -10.18
N GLU A 131 -16.01 -8.38 -11.30
CA GLU A 131 -14.83 -9.26 -11.37
C GLU A 131 -13.55 -8.56 -10.87
N ASN A 132 -13.62 -7.25 -10.56
CA ASN A 132 -12.47 -6.45 -10.13
C ASN A 132 -12.43 -6.28 -8.60
N VAL A 133 -11.43 -6.89 -7.96
CA VAL A 133 -11.19 -6.81 -6.52
C VAL A 133 -10.50 -5.50 -6.07
N PHE A 134 -9.87 -4.76 -6.99
CA PHE A 134 -9.08 -3.56 -6.66
C PHE A 134 -9.93 -2.29 -6.59
N PHE A 135 -10.91 -2.17 -7.48
CA PHE A 135 -11.79 -1.02 -7.59
C PHE A 135 -13.19 -1.44 -7.95
N GLY A 136 -14.17 -0.81 -7.32
CA GLY A 136 -15.56 -0.97 -7.72
C GLY A 136 -16.52 -0.31 -6.76
N SER A 137 -17.77 -0.32 -7.16
CA SER A 137 -18.88 0.14 -6.34
C SER A 137 -20.12 -0.66 -6.67
N TYR A 138 -20.91 -0.95 -5.65
CA TYR A 138 -22.20 -1.58 -5.76
C TYR A 138 -23.23 -0.73 -5.02
N ASP A 139 -24.33 -0.43 -5.69
CA ASP A 139 -25.50 0.19 -5.10
C ASP A 139 -26.69 -0.75 -5.34
N GLY A 140 -27.21 -1.33 -4.26
CA GLY A 140 -28.22 -2.36 -4.37
C GLY A 140 -29.09 -2.50 -3.13
N SER A 141 -29.86 -3.59 -3.11
CA SER A 141 -30.91 -3.82 -2.10
C SER A 141 -30.39 -4.04 -0.68
N LEU A 142 -29.07 -4.12 -0.48
CA LEU A 142 -28.44 -4.28 0.83
C LEU A 142 -27.68 -3.02 1.29
N GLY A 143 -27.52 -2.03 0.42
CA GLY A 143 -26.82 -0.78 0.70
C GLY A 143 -25.82 -0.41 -0.38
N LYS A 144 -24.94 0.52 -0.04
CA LYS A 144 -23.86 1.00 -0.90
C LYS A 144 -22.53 0.47 -0.41
N ILE A 145 -21.74 -0.03 -1.35
CA ILE A 145 -20.40 -0.53 -1.08
C ILE A 145 -19.47 0.08 -2.11
N ALA A 146 -18.33 0.62 -1.69
CA ALA A 146 -17.29 1.11 -2.58
C ALA A 146 -15.94 0.61 -2.10
N TRP A 147 -15.12 0.06 -3.00
CA TRP A 147 -13.78 -0.41 -2.67
C TRP A 147 -12.74 0.14 -3.65
N TYR A 148 -11.54 0.35 -3.13
CA TYR A 148 -10.48 1.03 -3.84
C TYR A 148 -9.11 0.79 -3.20
N LEU A 149 -8.06 0.96 -4.01
CA LEU A 149 -6.69 1.11 -3.50
C LEU A 149 -6.54 2.47 -2.82
N ASN A 150 -6.02 2.49 -1.60
CA ASN A 150 -5.93 3.68 -0.77
C ASN A 150 -4.48 4.22 -0.73
N LEU A 151 -4.25 5.36 -0.07
CA LEU A 151 -2.99 6.12 -0.13
C LEU A 151 -1.75 5.26 0.19
N GLY A 152 -1.85 4.33 1.13
CA GLY A 152 -0.76 3.43 1.50
C GLY A 152 -0.22 2.60 0.33
N PHE A 153 -1.07 2.22 -0.63
CA PHE A 153 -0.66 1.49 -1.82
C PHE A 153 0.19 2.33 -2.78
N PHE A 154 -0.12 3.62 -2.89
CA PHE A 154 0.54 4.52 -3.84
C PHE A 154 1.85 5.11 -3.31
N LEU A 155 2.02 5.22 -1.99
CA LEU A 155 3.21 5.81 -1.39
C LEU A 155 4.52 5.06 -1.73
N PRO A 156 4.61 3.71 -1.74
CA PRO A 156 5.81 3.01 -2.17
C PRO A 156 6.14 3.27 -3.65
N ILE A 157 5.11 3.44 -4.50
CA ILE A 157 5.27 3.80 -5.91
C ILE A 157 5.86 5.20 -6.02
N ILE A 158 5.30 6.18 -5.29
CA ILE A 158 5.81 7.55 -5.24
C ILE A 158 7.26 7.56 -4.71
N GLY A 159 7.51 6.83 -3.62
CA GLY A 159 8.84 6.67 -3.04
C GLY A 159 9.83 6.10 -4.04
N ALA A 160 9.46 5.06 -4.79
CA ALA A 160 10.30 4.49 -5.83
C ALA A 160 10.58 5.50 -6.96
N LEU A 161 9.57 6.24 -7.44
CA LEU A 161 9.74 7.27 -8.47
C LEU A 161 10.72 8.35 -8.02
N ILE A 162 10.58 8.83 -6.78
CA ILE A 162 11.51 9.79 -6.17
C ILE A 162 12.93 9.19 -6.08
N GLY A 163 13.03 7.92 -5.68
CA GLY A 163 14.29 7.17 -5.65
C GLY A 163 14.95 7.08 -7.03
N PHE A 164 14.19 6.86 -8.10
CA PHE A 164 14.72 6.89 -9.46
C PHE A 164 15.25 8.28 -9.85
N LEU A 165 14.54 9.34 -9.44
CA LEU A 165 14.97 10.73 -9.67
C LEU A 165 16.26 11.08 -8.92
N SER A 166 16.48 10.49 -7.74
CA SER A 166 17.70 10.71 -6.94
C SER A 166 18.97 10.26 -7.64
N MET A 167 18.86 9.35 -8.62
CA MET A 167 20.00 8.87 -9.40
C MET A 167 20.43 9.85 -10.50
N LYS A 168 19.58 10.84 -10.79
CA LYS A 168 19.71 11.74 -11.94
C LYS A 168 20.57 12.96 -11.60
N SER A 169 21.89 12.80 -11.44
CA SER A 169 22.91 13.86 -11.67
C SER A 169 24.35 13.27 -11.59
N ASN A 170 25.41 13.73 -12.28
CA ASN A 170 25.65 14.81 -13.24
C ASN A 170 26.29 14.19 -14.51
N LYS A 171 25.86 14.60 -15.70
CA LYS A 171 26.84 14.79 -16.80
C LYS A 171 27.38 16.20 -16.67
#